data_AF-A0A2N5FT63-F1
#
_entry.id   AF-A0A2N5FT63-F1
#
_cell.length_a   1.000
_cell.length_b   1.000
_cell.length_c   1.000
_cell.angle_alpha   90.00
_cell.angle_beta   90.00
_cell.angle_gamma   90.00
#
_symmetry.space_group_name_H-M   'P 1'
#
loop_
_entity.id
_entity.type
_entity.pdbx_description
1 polymer ?
#
loop_
_entity_poly.entity_id
_entity_poly.type
_entity_poly.pdbx_seq_one_letter_code
_entity_poly.pdbx_strand_id
1 'polypeptide(L)'
;MGNYVHIHLENKTAVLTIMNPPLNVLSKKVFQELGEAFESLRTNDGVVAVLLTGSGDKAFVAGADIKEFPEMMSNPRMIDEVMSTHEVLNSIDQFPKPVIAVLNGLTFGGGCELALACDIRIAEEHAQIGLPEIKLGLFPGGGGTQRLPRLIGEAKAKELMYTGEPVSAEEAARIGLVNKVAASGEGMQSARELAAKIAGHSLQALSRIKQAVDGGLDRTLEEGVKLEARLFEEVFRTEDIKEGVKAFIEKRKAEFKHR
;
A
#
# COMPACT_ATOMS: atom_id res chain seq x y z
N MET A 1 6.63 -6.40 -19.65
CA MET A 1 6.28 -6.68 -18.24
C MET A 1 7.35 -7.57 -17.68
N GLY A 2 7.71 -7.37 -16.42
CA GLY A 2 8.74 -8.13 -15.74
C GLY A 2 8.36 -9.59 -15.52
N ASN A 3 9.29 -10.36 -14.96
CA ASN A 3 9.09 -11.80 -14.72
C ASN A 3 8.38 -12.08 -13.40
N TYR A 4 8.31 -11.10 -12.50
CA TYR A 4 7.82 -11.26 -11.13
C TYR A 4 6.65 -10.35 -10.79
N VAL A 5 6.49 -9.20 -11.45
CA VAL A 5 5.35 -8.30 -11.21
C VAL A 5 4.48 -8.19 -12.45
N HIS A 6 3.24 -8.66 -12.33
CA HIS A 6 2.26 -8.66 -13.42
C HIS A 6 1.18 -7.61 -13.18
N ILE A 7 0.82 -6.87 -14.23
CA ILE A 7 -0.24 -5.85 -14.19
C ILE A 7 -1.41 -6.33 -15.05
N HIS A 8 -2.60 -6.36 -14.46
CA HIS A 8 -3.86 -6.58 -15.17
C HIS A 8 -4.78 -5.37 -14.98
N LEU A 9 -5.24 -4.76 -16.08
CA LEU A 9 -6.15 -3.62 -16.02
C LEU A 9 -7.60 -4.11 -16.11
N GLU A 10 -8.42 -3.77 -15.12
CA GLU A 10 -9.83 -4.11 -15.10
C GLU A 10 -10.65 -3.00 -14.42
N ASN A 11 -11.81 -2.63 -14.98
CA ASN A 11 -12.81 -1.77 -14.31
C ASN A 11 -12.26 -0.49 -13.65
N LYS A 12 -11.39 0.25 -14.36
CA LYS A 12 -10.66 1.44 -13.85
C LYS A 12 -9.69 1.15 -12.69
N THR A 13 -9.26 -0.08 -12.55
CA THR A 13 -8.28 -0.52 -11.54
C THR A 13 -7.12 -1.22 -12.23
N ALA A 14 -5.97 -1.23 -11.56
CA ALA A 14 -4.84 -2.06 -11.95
C ALA A 14 -4.57 -3.09 -10.85
N VAL A 15 -4.60 -4.37 -11.19
CA VAL A 15 -4.25 -5.46 -10.30
C VAL A 15 -2.77 -5.80 -10.52
N LEU A 16 -1.96 -5.54 -9.52
CA LEU A 16 -0.55 -5.91 -9.44
C LEU A 16 -0.44 -7.22 -8.66
N THR A 17 0.11 -8.24 -9.31
CA THR A 17 0.38 -9.54 -8.68
C THR A 17 1.88 -9.78 -8.63
N ILE A 18 2.41 -9.94 -7.42
CA ILE A 18 3.79 -10.40 -7.19
C ILE A 18 3.81 -11.92 -7.32
N MET A 19 4.58 -12.43 -8.25
CA MET A 19 4.75 -13.85 -8.56
C MET A 19 6.21 -14.24 -8.45
N ASN A 20 6.67 -14.50 -7.22
CA ASN A 20 8.02 -15.01 -6.94
C ASN A 20 7.92 -16.29 -6.08
N PRO A 21 7.55 -17.43 -6.68
CA PRO A 21 7.27 -18.64 -5.93
C PRO A 21 8.51 -19.14 -5.15
N PRO A 22 8.31 -19.83 -4.01
CA PRO A 22 7.02 -20.31 -3.50
C PRO A 22 6.29 -19.35 -2.55
N LEU A 23 6.93 -18.27 -2.11
CA LEU A 23 6.45 -17.42 -1.01
C LEU A 23 6.49 -15.91 -1.31
N ASN A 24 6.65 -15.54 -2.58
CA ASN A 24 6.64 -14.17 -3.07
C ASN A 24 7.68 -13.26 -2.38
N VAL A 25 8.88 -13.77 -2.11
CA VAL A 25 9.93 -12.99 -1.42
C VAL A 25 10.37 -11.76 -2.23
N LEU A 26 10.74 -10.68 -1.55
CA LEU A 26 11.20 -9.44 -2.17
C LEU A 26 12.71 -9.50 -2.41
N SER A 27 13.10 -9.93 -3.60
CA SER A 27 14.47 -9.77 -4.10
C SER A 27 14.66 -8.36 -4.68
N LYS A 28 15.93 -7.97 -4.92
CA LYS A 28 16.26 -6.72 -5.64
C LYS A 28 15.46 -6.58 -6.95
N LYS A 29 15.28 -7.69 -7.68
CA LYS A 29 14.54 -7.69 -8.95
C LYS A 29 13.04 -7.46 -8.77
N VAL A 30 12.43 -8.02 -7.72
CA VAL A 30 11.01 -7.77 -7.40
C VAL A 30 10.78 -6.31 -7.04
N PHE A 31 11.66 -5.71 -6.21
CA PHE A 31 11.60 -4.28 -5.89
C PHE A 31 11.72 -3.40 -7.15
N GLN A 32 12.67 -3.70 -8.03
CA GLN A 32 12.82 -2.99 -9.29
C GLN A 32 11.53 -3.04 -10.12
N GLU A 33 10.96 -4.24 -10.32
CA GLU A 33 9.76 -4.42 -11.13
C GLU A 33 8.51 -3.79 -10.48
N LEU A 34 8.44 -3.74 -9.14
CA LEU A 34 7.40 -2.97 -8.42
C LEU A 34 7.52 -1.48 -8.73
N GLY A 35 8.72 -0.90 -8.63
CA GLY A 35 8.95 0.51 -8.95
C GLY A 35 8.55 0.84 -10.39
N GLU A 36 8.98 0.02 -11.35
CA GLU A 36 8.61 0.15 -12.77
C GLU A 36 7.10 0.05 -12.98
N ALA A 37 6.42 -0.89 -12.29
CA ALA A 37 4.99 -1.07 -12.40
C ALA A 37 4.21 0.15 -11.88
N PHE A 38 4.55 0.64 -10.69
CA PHE A 38 3.90 1.84 -10.13
C PHE A 38 4.16 3.08 -10.97
N GLU A 39 5.39 3.26 -11.48
CA GLU A 39 5.68 4.41 -12.34
C GLU A 39 4.88 4.37 -13.65
N SER A 40 4.73 3.20 -14.27
CA SER A 40 3.92 3.04 -15.48
C SER A 40 2.43 3.38 -15.28
N LEU A 41 1.93 3.29 -14.04
CA LEU A 41 0.53 3.54 -13.70
C LEU A 41 0.28 4.96 -13.20
N ARG A 42 1.33 5.71 -12.85
CA ARG A 42 1.25 7.02 -12.20
C ARG A 42 0.40 8.01 -13.00
N THR A 43 0.59 8.06 -14.31
CA THR A 43 -0.08 9.01 -15.23
C THR A 43 -1.21 8.38 -16.06
N ASN A 44 -1.56 7.12 -15.80
CA ASN A 44 -2.63 6.45 -16.55
C ASN A 44 -4.02 6.80 -16.01
N ASP A 45 -4.70 7.79 -16.58
CA ASP A 45 -6.04 8.24 -16.13
C ASP A 45 -7.13 7.16 -16.26
N GLY A 46 -6.87 6.08 -17.00
CA GLY A 46 -7.73 4.90 -17.05
C GLY A 46 -7.69 4.06 -15.77
N VAL A 47 -6.77 4.34 -14.85
CA VAL A 47 -6.61 3.66 -13.56
C VAL A 47 -6.85 4.66 -12.44
N VAL A 48 -7.85 4.37 -11.61
CA VAL A 48 -8.26 5.18 -10.44
C VAL A 48 -7.77 4.57 -9.13
N ALA A 49 -7.60 3.24 -9.05
CA ALA A 49 -7.06 2.56 -7.87
C ALA A 49 -6.18 1.37 -8.27
N VAL A 50 -5.24 1.00 -7.39
CA VAL A 50 -4.35 -0.14 -7.56
C VAL A 50 -4.68 -1.20 -6.51
N LEU A 51 -4.81 -2.46 -6.92
CA LEU A 51 -4.89 -3.62 -6.04
C LEU A 51 -3.53 -4.33 -6.08
N LEU A 52 -2.90 -4.56 -4.94
CA LEU A 52 -1.61 -5.26 -4.84
C LEU A 52 -1.79 -6.56 -4.07
N THR A 53 -1.37 -7.69 -4.65
CA THR A 53 -1.49 -9.03 -4.04
C THR A 53 -0.26 -9.90 -4.35
N GLY A 54 -0.07 -10.98 -3.58
CA GLY A 54 0.81 -12.08 -3.94
C GLY A 54 0.10 -13.13 -4.80
N SER A 55 0.86 -13.86 -5.61
CA SER A 55 0.36 -15.03 -6.34
C SER A 55 0.12 -16.21 -5.40
N GLY A 56 -0.85 -17.06 -5.73
CA GLY A 56 -1.21 -18.23 -4.92
C GLY A 56 -2.02 -17.88 -3.67
N ASP A 57 -1.98 -18.76 -2.68
CA ASP A 57 -2.77 -18.71 -1.44
C ASP A 57 -1.91 -18.88 -0.16
N LYS A 58 -0.58 -18.94 -0.32
CA LYS A 58 0.35 -19.17 0.80
C LYS A 58 0.89 -17.87 1.39
N ALA A 59 1.18 -16.90 0.54
CA ALA A 59 1.84 -15.68 0.95
C ALA A 59 1.39 -14.51 0.08
N PHE A 60 1.08 -13.40 0.72
CA PHE A 60 1.16 -12.12 0.06
C PHE A 60 2.62 -11.88 -0.31
N VAL A 61 3.48 -11.79 0.71
CA VAL A 61 4.95 -11.67 0.63
C VAL A 61 5.53 -12.14 1.96
N ALA A 62 6.39 -13.16 1.95
CA ALA A 62 6.94 -13.75 3.18
C ALA A 62 8.23 -13.06 3.71
N GLY A 63 8.63 -11.93 3.12
CA GLY A 63 9.77 -11.14 3.56
C GLY A 63 10.74 -10.80 2.42
N ALA A 64 11.87 -10.21 2.79
CA ALA A 64 12.99 -9.99 1.87
C ALA A 64 13.65 -11.31 1.47
N ASP A 65 14.33 -11.35 0.32
CA ASP A 65 15.13 -12.51 -0.06
C ASP A 65 16.42 -12.58 0.77
N ILE A 66 16.38 -13.36 1.85
CA ILE A 66 17.52 -13.54 2.77
C ILE A 66 18.79 -14.07 2.09
N LYS A 67 18.67 -14.66 0.89
CA LYS A 67 19.82 -15.14 0.12
C LYS A 67 20.72 -14.01 -0.37
N GLU A 68 20.19 -12.78 -0.43
CA GLU A 68 20.93 -11.58 -0.83
C GLU A 68 21.74 -10.99 0.35
N PHE A 69 21.43 -11.37 1.61
CA PHE A 69 22.01 -10.74 2.80
C PHE A 69 23.53 -10.95 2.96
N PRO A 70 24.12 -12.12 2.63
CA PRO A 70 25.58 -12.27 2.68
C PRO A 70 26.34 -11.25 1.85
N GLU A 71 25.83 -10.93 0.65
CA GLU A 71 26.41 -9.90 -0.21
C GLU A 71 26.26 -8.51 0.43
N MET A 72 25.05 -8.20 0.92
CA MET A 72 24.76 -6.92 1.58
C MET A 72 25.65 -6.65 2.80
N MET A 73 25.88 -7.67 3.65
CA MET A 73 26.74 -7.55 4.84
C MET A 73 28.19 -7.18 4.50
N SER A 74 28.66 -7.55 3.30
CA SER A 74 30.00 -7.24 2.80
C SER A 74 30.08 -5.93 2.02
N ASN A 75 28.95 -5.29 1.72
CA ASN A 75 28.90 -4.10 0.89
C ASN A 75 29.20 -2.82 1.72
N PRO A 76 30.28 -2.08 1.43
CA PRO A 76 30.60 -0.83 2.13
C PRO A 76 29.58 0.30 1.88
N ARG A 77 28.70 0.16 0.87
CA ARG A 77 27.60 1.08 0.53
C ARG A 77 26.23 0.49 0.86
N MET A 78 26.13 -0.32 1.90
CA MET A 78 24.86 -0.93 2.35
C MET A 78 23.74 0.11 2.58
N ILE A 79 24.07 1.33 3.02
CA ILE A 79 23.08 2.41 3.19
C ILE A 79 22.40 2.74 1.85
N ASP A 80 23.14 2.84 0.74
CA ASP A 80 22.58 3.15 -0.57
C ASP A 80 21.63 2.04 -1.04
N GLU A 81 21.96 0.77 -0.77
CA GLU A 81 21.08 -0.36 -1.09
C GLU A 81 19.77 -0.31 -0.27
N VAL A 82 19.86 -0.02 1.02
CA VAL A 82 18.68 0.14 1.89
C VAL A 82 17.84 1.34 1.44
N MET A 83 18.48 2.45 1.08
CA MET A 83 17.78 3.64 0.58
C MET A 83 17.07 3.39 -0.75
N SER A 84 17.64 2.60 -1.67
CA SER A 84 16.93 2.24 -2.92
C SER A 84 15.68 1.37 -2.65
N THR A 85 15.71 0.54 -1.60
CA THR A 85 14.50 -0.18 -1.13
C THR A 85 13.45 0.80 -0.59
N HIS A 86 13.88 1.79 0.21
CA HIS A 86 13.00 2.85 0.68
C HIS A 86 12.42 3.68 -0.46
N GLU A 87 13.18 3.98 -1.51
CA GLU A 87 12.69 4.73 -2.68
C GLU A 87 11.49 4.03 -3.33
N VAL A 88 11.56 2.71 -3.52
CA VAL A 88 10.43 1.94 -4.06
C VAL A 88 9.24 1.99 -3.12
N LEU A 89 9.41 1.70 -1.83
CA LEU A 89 8.31 1.71 -0.85
C LEU A 89 7.70 3.10 -0.70
N ASN A 90 8.52 4.15 -0.69
CA ASN A 90 8.07 5.53 -0.65
C ASN A 90 7.34 5.93 -1.94
N SER A 91 7.72 5.39 -3.10
CA SER A 91 7.02 5.65 -4.36
C SER A 91 5.59 5.11 -4.37
N ILE A 92 5.36 4.00 -3.66
CA ILE A 92 4.04 3.38 -3.44
C ILE A 92 3.24 4.20 -2.42
N ASP A 93 3.87 4.53 -1.30
CA ASP A 93 3.31 5.38 -0.25
C ASP A 93 2.91 6.76 -0.77
N GLN A 94 3.67 7.33 -1.69
CA GLN A 94 3.41 8.63 -2.33
C GLN A 94 2.72 8.48 -3.70
N PHE A 95 2.17 7.30 -4.01
CA PHE A 95 1.47 7.09 -5.27
C PHE A 95 0.20 7.98 -5.29
N PRO A 96 -0.10 8.71 -6.38
CA PRO A 96 -1.15 9.73 -6.38
C PRO A 96 -2.57 9.15 -6.37
N LYS A 97 -2.71 7.83 -6.34
CA LYS A 97 -3.98 7.11 -6.44
C LYS A 97 -4.08 6.09 -5.29
N PRO A 98 -5.28 5.74 -4.83
CA PRO A 98 -5.45 4.73 -3.78
C PRO A 98 -4.82 3.38 -4.12
N VAL A 99 -4.05 2.84 -3.18
CA VAL A 99 -3.41 1.52 -3.24
C VAL A 99 -3.99 0.61 -2.15
N ILE A 100 -4.58 -0.51 -2.55
CA ILE A 100 -5.19 -1.50 -1.67
C ILE A 100 -4.33 -2.77 -1.69
N ALA A 101 -3.73 -3.12 -0.56
CA ALA A 101 -3.06 -4.40 -0.37
C ALA A 101 -4.08 -5.50 -0.03
N VAL A 102 -4.00 -6.62 -0.74
CA VAL A 102 -4.78 -7.84 -0.49
C VAL A 102 -3.83 -8.89 0.09
N LEU A 103 -3.95 -9.11 1.40
CA LEU A 103 -3.07 -9.99 2.17
C LEU A 103 -3.63 -11.42 2.15
N ASN A 104 -3.29 -12.16 1.10
CA ASN A 104 -3.79 -13.51 0.80
C ASN A 104 -2.93 -14.64 1.43
N GLY A 105 -2.36 -14.40 2.62
CA GLY A 105 -1.53 -15.37 3.32
C GLY A 105 -0.44 -14.73 4.19
N LEU A 106 0.70 -15.40 4.33
CA LEU A 106 1.86 -14.89 5.06
C LEU A 106 2.29 -13.50 4.56
N THR A 107 2.40 -12.56 5.51
CA THR A 107 2.74 -11.15 5.27
C THR A 107 3.79 -10.73 6.30
N PHE A 108 5.04 -11.10 6.06
CA PHE A 108 6.12 -11.00 7.05
C PHE A 108 7.24 -10.10 6.61
N GLY A 109 7.86 -9.43 7.59
CA GLY A 109 9.04 -8.58 7.40
C GLY A 109 8.83 -7.57 6.28
N GLY A 110 9.69 -7.58 5.27
CA GLY A 110 9.55 -6.76 4.06
C GLY A 110 8.17 -6.82 3.39
N GLY A 111 7.44 -7.95 3.48
CA GLY A 111 6.05 -8.05 3.02
C GLY A 111 5.06 -7.26 3.85
N CYS A 112 5.23 -7.24 5.17
CA CYS A 112 4.46 -6.36 6.05
C CYS A 112 4.85 -4.89 5.81
N GLU A 113 6.12 -4.59 5.56
CA GLU A 113 6.58 -3.23 5.24
C GLU A 113 6.00 -2.72 3.90
N LEU A 114 5.89 -3.60 2.90
CA LEU A 114 5.19 -3.32 1.65
C LEU A 114 3.69 -3.07 1.87
N ALA A 115 3.02 -3.89 2.68
CA ALA A 115 1.62 -3.68 3.02
C ALA A 115 1.39 -2.36 3.79
N LEU A 116 2.33 -1.98 4.66
CA LEU A 116 2.32 -0.71 5.40
C LEU A 116 2.51 0.51 4.49
N ALA A 117 3.16 0.37 3.33
CA ALA A 117 3.29 1.43 2.33
C ALA A 117 2.03 1.61 1.47
N CYS A 118 1.02 0.72 1.59
CA CYS A 118 -0.26 0.87 0.90
C CYS A 118 -1.26 1.67 1.75
N ASP A 119 -2.27 2.28 1.13
CA ASP A 119 -3.28 3.08 1.84
C ASP A 119 -4.21 2.20 2.70
N ILE A 120 -4.67 1.10 2.10
CA ILE A 120 -5.70 0.23 2.66
C ILE A 120 -5.20 -1.21 2.63
N ARG A 121 -5.50 -1.97 3.68
CA ARG A 121 -5.18 -3.39 3.78
C ARG A 121 -6.45 -4.21 3.99
N ILE A 122 -6.66 -5.21 3.14
CA ILE A 122 -7.67 -6.26 3.31
C ILE A 122 -6.92 -7.56 3.52
N ALA A 123 -7.16 -8.23 4.64
CA ALA A 123 -6.53 -9.52 4.93
C ALA A 123 -7.53 -10.65 4.79
N GLU A 124 -7.09 -11.78 4.25
CA GLU A 124 -7.88 -13.01 4.35
C GLU A 124 -7.75 -13.61 5.75
N GLU A 125 -8.78 -14.33 6.23
CA GLU A 125 -8.86 -14.76 7.64
C GLU A 125 -7.63 -15.56 8.11
N HIS A 126 -7.05 -16.36 7.20
CA HIS A 126 -5.91 -17.23 7.48
C HIS A 126 -4.57 -16.49 7.38
N ALA A 127 -4.55 -15.22 6.98
CA ALA A 127 -3.33 -14.44 6.88
C ALA A 127 -2.67 -14.29 8.26
N GLN A 128 -1.34 -14.29 8.25
CA GLN A 128 -0.50 -14.01 9.40
C GLN A 128 0.38 -12.82 9.06
N ILE A 129 0.39 -11.81 9.92
CA ILE A 129 1.01 -10.51 9.62
C ILE A 129 1.96 -10.13 10.75
N GLY A 130 3.18 -9.70 10.42
CA GLY A 130 4.13 -9.29 11.44
C GLY A 130 5.51 -8.90 10.93
N LEU A 131 6.36 -8.47 11.86
CA LEU A 131 7.74 -8.04 11.64
C LEU A 131 8.70 -8.93 12.45
N PRO A 132 9.01 -10.16 11.98
CA PRO A 132 9.79 -11.15 12.71
C PRO A 132 11.31 -10.99 12.57
N GLU A 133 11.82 -9.88 12.03
CA GLU A 133 13.24 -9.65 11.74
C GLU A 133 14.16 -9.88 12.96
N ILE A 134 13.65 -9.64 14.17
CA ILE A 134 14.39 -9.88 15.42
C ILE A 134 14.83 -11.35 15.58
N LYS A 135 14.08 -12.30 15.01
CA LYS A 135 14.40 -13.73 15.02
C LYS A 135 15.64 -14.06 14.18
N LEU A 136 16.06 -13.15 13.29
CA LEU A 136 17.29 -13.24 12.50
C LEU A 136 18.42 -12.36 13.06
N GLY A 137 18.23 -11.71 14.21
CA GLY A 137 19.18 -10.74 14.75
C GLY A 137 19.16 -9.39 14.01
N LEU A 138 18.04 -9.08 13.35
CA LEU A 138 17.82 -7.84 12.58
C LEU A 138 16.66 -7.04 13.15
N PHE A 139 16.34 -5.92 12.51
CA PHE A 139 15.12 -5.16 12.75
C PHE A 139 14.50 -4.75 11.40
N PRO A 140 13.23 -4.29 11.39
CA PRO A 140 12.55 -3.89 10.16
C PRO A 140 13.26 -2.72 9.46
N GLY A 141 13.78 -2.99 8.25
CA GLY A 141 14.66 -2.09 7.50
C GLY A 141 13.99 -1.37 6.32
N GLY A 142 12.80 -1.79 5.89
CA GLY A 142 11.98 -1.15 4.84
C GLY A 142 11.02 -0.07 5.38
N GLY A 143 11.22 0.41 6.61
CA GLY A 143 10.42 1.45 7.25
C GLY A 143 9.32 0.95 8.17
N GLY A 144 9.27 -0.35 8.49
CA GLY A 144 8.34 -0.92 9.46
C GLY A 144 8.45 -0.29 10.85
N THR A 145 9.67 0.07 11.28
CA THR A 145 9.92 0.82 12.52
C THR A 145 9.29 2.21 12.54
N GLN A 146 8.92 2.74 11.38
CA GLN A 146 8.33 4.07 11.23
C GLN A 146 6.82 4.00 10.95
N ARG A 147 6.40 3.15 10.02
CA ARG A 147 5.01 3.07 9.57
C ARG A 147 4.09 2.35 10.56
N LEU A 148 4.55 1.24 11.14
CA LEU A 148 3.73 0.46 12.08
C LEU A 148 3.31 1.27 13.33
N PRO A 149 4.21 1.95 14.07
CA PRO A 149 3.81 2.70 15.25
C PRO A 149 2.90 3.89 14.96
N ARG A 150 2.98 4.49 13.76
CA ARG A 150 2.05 5.53 13.31
C ARG A 150 0.63 5.01 13.12
N LEU A 151 0.49 3.71 12.82
CA LEU A 151 -0.80 3.07 12.56
C LEU A 151 -1.44 2.48 13.82
N ILE A 152 -0.65 1.78 14.65
CA ILE A 152 -1.18 0.99 15.78
C ILE A 152 -0.71 1.48 17.16
N GLY A 153 0.00 2.60 17.19
CA GLY A 153 0.64 3.13 18.40
C GLY A 153 1.98 2.48 18.73
N GLU A 154 2.84 3.26 19.38
CA GLU A 154 4.23 2.89 19.67
C GLU A 154 4.36 1.62 20.51
N ALA A 155 3.56 1.48 21.57
CA ALA A 155 3.66 0.37 22.51
C ALA A 155 3.38 -0.99 21.84
N LYS A 156 2.27 -1.09 21.10
CA LYS A 156 1.91 -2.32 20.40
C LYS A 156 2.88 -2.62 19.26
N ALA A 157 3.34 -1.61 18.52
CA ALA A 157 4.35 -1.81 17.48
C ALA A 157 5.67 -2.36 18.05
N LYS A 158 6.14 -1.84 19.19
CA LYS A 158 7.31 -2.36 19.90
C LYS A 158 7.11 -3.79 20.37
N GLU A 159 5.96 -4.14 20.93
CA GLU A 159 5.63 -5.51 21.33
C GLU A 159 5.77 -6.49 20.16
N LEU A 160 5.18 -6.17 19.00
CA LEU A 160 5.28 -7.02 17.81
C LEU A 160 6.72 -7.14 17.31
N MET A 161 7.48 -6.05 17.27
CA MET A 161 8.87 -6.08 16.79
C MET A 161 9.85 -6.73 17.77
N TYR A 162 9.65 -6.59 19.09
CA TYR A 162 10.51 -7.19 20.11
C TYR A 162 10.29 -8.69 20.25
N THR A 163 9.04 -9.15 20.10
CA THR A 163 8.71 -10.57 20.16
C THR A 163 8.94 -11.27 18.82
N GLY A 164 8.78 -10.54 17.71
CA GLY A 164 8.75 -11.11 16.36
C GLY A 164 7.59 -12.08 16.16
N GLU A 165 6.56 -12.03 17.02
CA GLU A 165 5.38 -12.87 16.92
C GLU A 165 4.37 -12.24 15.95
N PRO A 166 3.89 -13.00 14.95
CA PRO A 166 2.87 -12.51 14.05
C PRO A 166 1.50 -12.44 14.73
N VAL A 167 0.61 -11.64 14.17
CA VAL A 167 -0.80 -11.57 14.57
C VAL A 167 -1.70 -12.18 13.49
N SER A 168 -2.86 -12.69 13.92
CA SER A 168 -3.92 -13.11 13.00
C SER A 168 -4.53 -11.91 12.26
N ALA A 169 -5.25 -12.17 11.17
CA ALA A 169 -6.00 -11.12 10.47
C ALA A 169 -7.01 -10.40 11.38
N GLU A 170 -7.66 -11.13 12.30
CA GLU A 170 -8.60 -10.58 13.27
C GLU A 170 -7.92 -9.63 14.27
N GLU A 171 -6.78 -10.05 14.84
CA GLU A 171 -6.01 -9.21 15.75
C GLU A 171 -5.43 -8.00 15.01
N ALA A 172 -4.94 -8.19 13.79
CA ALA A 172 -4.47 -7.10 12.93
C ALA A 172 -5.57 -6.06 12.68
N ALA A 173 -6.81 -6.49 12.46
CA ALA A 173 -7.95 -5.57 12.34
C ALA A 173 -8.26 -4.86 13.66
N ARG A 174 -8.24 -5.59 14.78
CA ARG A 174 -8.52 -5.03 16.11
C ARG A 174 -7.53 -3.93 16.52
N ILE A 175 -6.26 -4.08 16.17
CA ILE A 175 -5.20 -3.10 16.48
C ILE A 175 -5.06 -1.99 15.43
N GLY A 176 -5.83 -2.02 14.34
CA GLY A 176 -5.79 -1.02 13.27
C GLY A 176 -4.74 -1.26 12.17
N LEU A 177 -4.05 -2.40 12.19
CA LEU A 177 -3.11 -2.79 11.13
C LEU A 177 -3.83 -3.14 9.82
N VAL A 178 -5.03 -3.70 9.88
CA VAL A 178 -5.85 -4.10 8.72
C VAL A 178 -7.19 -3.39 8.74
N ASN A 179 -7.68 -2.95 7.58
CA ASN A 179 -8.97 -2.25 7.48
C ASN A 179 -10.16 -3.22 7.46
N LYS A 180 -10.00 -4.41 6.86
CA LYS A 180 -11.05 -5.42 6.74
C LYS A 180 -10.47 -6.83 6.69
N VAL A 181 -11.13 -7.76 7.37
CA VAL A 181 -10.91 -9.21 7.20
C VAL A 181 -11.95 -9.76 6.21
N ALA A 182 -11.50 -10.54 5.23
CA ALA A 182 -12.32 -11.29 4.29
C ALA A 182 -12.17 -12.79 4.54
N ALA A 183 -13.15 -13.60 4.12
CA ALA A 183 -12.99 -15.05 4.15
C ALA A 183 -11.82 -15.47 3.24
N SER A 184 -11.22 -16.62 3.55
CA SER A 184 -10.15 -17.20 2.73
C SER A 184 -10.58 -17.38 1.28
N GLY A 185 -9.77 -16.89 0.33
CA GLY A 185 -10.05 -16.86 -1.10
C GLY A 185 -10.98 -15.72 -1.57
N GLU A 186 -11.54 -14.92 -0.65
CA GLU A 186 -12.45 -13.82 -0.98
C GLU A 186 -11.78 -12.43 -0.89
N GLY A 187 -10.48 -12.36 -0.54
CA GLY A 187 -9.76 -11.11 -0.35
C GLY A 187 -9.79 -10.22 -1.60
N MET A 188 -9.52 -10.81 -2.78
CA MET A 188 -9.53 -10.07 -4.05
C MET A 188 -10.94 -9.59 -4.43
N GLN A 189 -11.97 -10.42 -4.19
CA GLN A 189 -13.36 -10.02 -4.45
C GLN A 189 -13.76 -8.83 -3.57
N SER A 190 -13.44 -8.89 -2.27
CA SER A 190 -13.65 -7.79 -1.34
C SER A 190 -12.90 -6.51 -1.76
N ALA A 191 -11.67 -6.65 -2.27
CA ALA A 191 -10.87 -5.54 -2.75
C ALA A 191 -11.46 -4.89 -4.02
N ARG A 192 -11.94 -5.69 -4.96
CA ARG A 192 -12.64 -5.19 -6.16
C ARG A 192 -13.90 -4.42 -5.82
N GLU A 193 -14.70 -4.89 -4.86
CA GLU A 193 -15.90 -4.19 -4.41
C GLU A 193 -15.57 -2.82 -3.79
N LEU A 194 -14.51 -2.76 -2.98
CA LEU A 194 -14.03 -1.50 -2.42
C LEU A 194 -13.50 -0.57 -3.52
N ALA A 195 -12.68 -1.09 -4.43
CA ALA A 195 -12.11 -0.34 -5.53
C ALA A 195 -13.17 0.17 -6.50
N ALA A 196 -14.25 -0.58 -6.74
CA ALA A 196 -15.38 -0.16 -7.56
C ALA A 196 -16.12 1.05 -6.95
N LYS A 197 -16.24 1.10 -5.62
CA LYS A 197 -16.78 2.28 -4.92
C LYS A 197 -15.86 3.49 -5.09
N ILE A 198 -14.55 3.30 -4.85
CA ILE A 198 -13.52 4.34 -5.01
C ILE A 198 -13.49 4.86 -6.46
N ALA A 199 -13.52 3.97 -7.45
CA ALA A 199 -13.51 4.29 -8.88
C ALA A 199 -14.76 5.05 -9.35
N GLY A 200 -15.81 5.09 -8.53
CA GLY A 200 -17.00 5.92 -8.72
C GLY A 200 -16.79 7.39 -8.35
N HIS A 201 -15.66 7.76 -7.75
CA HIS A 201 -15.35 9.12 -7.33
C HIS A 201 -14.32 9.82 -8.24
N SER A 202 -14.15 11.13 -8.07
CA SER A 202 -13.16 11.91 -8.80
C SER A 202 -11.74 11.53 -8.35
N LEU A 203 -10.90 11.11 -9.30
CA LEU A 203 -9.48 10.87 -9.05
C LEU A 203 -8.75 12.12 -8.54
N GLN A 204 -9.15 13.31 -8.99
CA GLN A 204 -8.58 14.57 -8.50
C GLN A 204 -8.85 14.73 -7.00
N ALA A 205 -10.09 14.49 -6.55
CA ALA A 205 -10.43 14.53 -5.14
C ALA A 205 -9.72 13.44 -4.33
N LEU A 206 -9.71 12.19 -4.81
CA LEU A 206 -9.03 11.07 -4.15
C LEU A 206 -7.54 11.34 -3.94
N SER A 207 -6.87 11.85 -4.97
CA SER A 207 -5.45 12.19 -4.90
C SER A 207 -5.17 13.29 -3.87
N ARG A 208 -6.04 14.31 -3.79
CA ARG A 208 -5.89 15.41 -2.82
C ARG A 208 -6.22 14.98 -1.39
N ILE A 209 -7.17 14.07 -1.20
CA ILE A 209 -7.45 13.46 0.12
C ILE A 209 -6.18 12.79 0.63
N LYS A 210 -5.55 11.94 -0.18
CA LYS A 210 -4.30 11.26 0.20
C LYS A 210 -3.20 12.27 0.55
N GLN A 211 -2.95 13.25 -0.31
CA GLN A 211 -1.95 14.30 -0.05
C GLN A 211 -2.23 15.11 1.24
N ALA A 212 -3.50 15.43 1.51
CA ALA A 212 -3.89 16.19 2.69
C ALA A 212 -3.69 15.38 3.98
N VAL A 213 -4.10 14.09 3.98
CA VAL A 213 -3.93 13.20 5.12
C VAL A 213 -2.46 12.93 5.38
N ASP A 214 -1.74 12.41 4.39
CA ASP A 214 -0.34 11.99 4.55
C ASP A 214 0.56 13.19 4.86
N GLY A 215 0.35 14.30 4.15
CA GLY A 215 1.05 15.54 4.45
C GLY A 215 0.65 16.15 5.80
N GLY A 216 -0.58 15.98 6.25
CA GLY A 216 -1.02 16.52 7.53
C GLY A 216 -0.38 15.85 8.75
N LEU A 217 -0.09 14.53 8.66
CA LEU A 217 0.37 13.72 9.79
C LEU A 217 1.75 14.13 10.34
N ASP A 218 2.64 14.67 9.49
CA ASP A 218 3.98 15.12 9.90
C ASP A 218 4.04 16.61 10.24
N ARG A 219 2.89 17.26 10.41
CA ARG A 219 2.76 18.72 10.59
C ARG A 219 1.95 19.06 11.84
N THR A 220 2.04 20.32 12.27
CA THR A 220 1.07 20.82 13.24
C THR A 220 -0.33 20.86 12.59
N LEU A 221 -1.39 20.82 13.41
CA LEU A 221 -2.77 20.92 12.89
C LEU A 221 -2.97 22.19 12.05
N GLU A 222 -2.38 23.32 12.46
CA GLU A 222 -2.47 24.58 11.72
C GLU A 222 -1.83 24.48 10.32
N GLU A 223 -0.64 23.90 10.23
CA GLU A 223 0.04 23.68 8.95
C GLU A 223 -0.70 22.66 8.07
N GLY A 224 -1.27 21.61 8.68
CA GLY A 224 -2.11 20.62 8.01
C GLY A 224 -3.36 21.25 7.40
N VAL A 225 -4.08 22.09 8.14
CA VAL A 225 -5.26 22.81 7.62
C VAL A 225 -4.88 23.80 6.50
N LYS A 226 -3.71 24.46 6.58
CA LYS A 226 -3.20 25.29 5.48
C LYS A 226 -2.89 24.48 4.22
N LEU A 227 -2.36 23.26 4.38
CA LEU A 227 -2.17 22.33 3.26
C LEU A 227 -3.52 21.92 2.67
N GLU A 228 -4.47 21.51 3.51
CA GLU A 228 -5.83 21.13 3.11
C GLU A 228 -6.50 22.24 2.30
N ALA A 229 -6.48 23.49 2.77
CA ALA A 229 -7.09 24.62 2.08
C ALA A 229 -6.54 24.83 0.66
N ARG A 230 -5.22 24.68 0.47
CA ARG A 230 -4.61 24.78 -0.87
C ARG A 230 -5.04 23.63 -1.78
N LEU A 231 -5.02 22.40 -1.28
CA LEU A 231 -5.44 21.21 -2.05
C LEU A 231 -6.93 21.29 -2.39
N PHE A 232 -7.76 21.83 -1.49
CA PHE A 232 -9.17 22.06 -1.72
C PHE A 232 -9.42 23.10 -2.83
N GLU A 233 -8.65 24.20 -2.84
CA GLU A 233 -8.67 25.18 -3.92
C GLU A 233 -8.33 24.54 -5.28
N GLU A 234 -7.32 23.66 -5.32
CA GLU A 234 -6.99 22.91 -6.54
C GLU A 234 -8.17 22.07 -7.04
N VAL A 235 -8.84 21.33 -6.15
CA VAL A 235 -10.03 20.53 -6.50
C VAL A 235 -11.14 21.43 -7.04
N PHE A 236 -11.35 22.62 -6.46
CA PHE A 236 -12.36 23.59 -6.91
C PHE A 236 -12.15 24.10 -8.34
N ARG A 237 -10.94 23.96 -8.88
CA ARG A 237 -10.60 24.38 -10.24
C ARG A 237 -10.79 23.27 -11.30
N THR A 238 -11.05 22.03 -10.88
CA THR A 238 -11.20 20.86 -11.77
C THR A 238 -12.53 20.85 -12.53
N GLU A 239 -12.65 20.01 -13.57
CA GLU A 239 -13.94 19.76 -14.23
C GLU A 239 -14.86 18.90 -13.34
N ASP A 240 -14.27 17.93 -12.63
CA ASP A 240 -15.00 16.96 -11.83
C ASP A 240 -15.86 17.59 -10.71
N ILE A 241 -15.41 18.66 -10.05
CA ILE A 241 -16.22 19.33 -9.02
C ILE A 241 -17.49 19.96 -9.61
N LYS A 242 -17.38 20.54 -10.81
CA LYS A 242 -18.52 21.17 -11.50
C LYS A 242 -19.56 20.11 -11.86
N GLU A 243 -19.10 18.97 -12.36
CA GLU A 243 -19.95 17.83 -12.67
C GLU A 243 -20.59 17.23 -11.41
N GLY A 244 -19.82 17.02 -10.34
CA GLY A 244 -20.33 16.48 -9.08
C GLY A 244 -21.42 17.35 -8.46
N VAL A 245 -21.20 18.66 -8.39
CA VAL A 245 -22.19 19.62 -7.88
C VAL A 245 -23.44 19.65 -8.77
N LYS A 246 -23.25 19.71 -10.10
CA LYS A 246 -24.37 19.72 -11.05
C LYS A 246 -25.21 18.43 -10.94
N ALA A 247 -24.57 17.26 -10.95
CA ALA A 247 -25.24 15.97 -10.84
C ALA A 247 -26.03 15.83 -9.53
N PHE A 248 -25.48 16.33 -8.42
CA PHE A 248 -26.16 16.35 -7.13
C PHE A 248 -27.43 17.21 -7.16
N ILE A 249 -27.34 18.44 -7.69
CA ILE A 249 -28.49 19.35 -7.85
C ILE A 249 -29.56 18.72 -8.75
N GLU A 250 -29.14 18.05 -9.83
CA GLU A 250 -30.01 17.40 -10.81
C GLU A 250 -30.50 15.99 -10.37
N LYS A 251 -30.08 15.50 -9.20
CA LYS A 251 -30.40 14.17 -8.65
C LYS A 251 -30.08 13.01 -9.61
N ARG A 252 -28.94 13.10 -10.31
CA ARG A 252 -28.41 12.04 -11.18
C ARG A 252 -27.04 11.58 -10.69
N LYS A 253 -26.56 10.45 -11.22
CA LYS A 253 -25.19 9.99 -10.98
C LYS A 253 -24.19 10.92 -11.69
N ALA A 254 -23.11 11.27 -11.01
CA ALA A 254 -22.03 12.06 -11.58
C ALA A 254 -21.14 11.19 -12.50
N GLU A 255 -20.67 11.78 -13.59
CA GLU A 255 -19.74 11.16 -14.54
C GLU A 255 -18.38 11.88 -14.51
N PHE A 256 -17.50 11.47 -13.60
CA PHE A 256 -16.18 12.06 -13.45
C PHE A 256 -15.24 11.69 -14.60
N LYS A 257 -14.55 12.70 -15.14
CA LYS A 257 -13.57 12.60 -16.21
C LYS A 257 -12.13 12.62 -15.69
N HIS A 258 -11.95 12.74 -14.38
CA HIS A 258 -10.66 12.64 -13.70
C HIS A 258 -9.70 13.81 -14.03
N ARG A 259 -10.25 14.99 -14.30
CA ARG A 259 -9.52 16.22 -14.68
C ARG A 259 -10.17 17.48 -14.12
#